data_AF-A0A961S9M1-F1
#
_entry.id   AF-A0A961S9M1-F1
#
_cell.length_a   1.000
_cell.length_b   1.000
_cell.length_c   1.000
_cell.angle_alpha   90.00
_cell.angle_beta   90.00
_cell.angle_gamma   90.00
#
_symmetry.space_group_name_H-M   'P 1'
#
loop_
_entity.id
_entity.type
_entity.pdbx_description
1 polymer ?
#
loop_
_entity_poly.entity_id
_entity_poly.type
_entity_poly.pdbx_seq_one_letter_code
_entity_poly.pdbx_strand_id
1 'polypeptide(L)'
;MTELALLAGRQIAQTADFRVNRNAWRLLLLLALAVLASLSGDYAHIVATAMSDAFLQVTVFVGATLAAVYAFERAFAVDIGDLLKAARRWQSLFAALLGAMPGCGGAIIVVTQYTRGYVTFGGVVSVLIATMGDAAFLLLAREPMTAVAIMSISVLIGWVSGVIVDKVHGQDFMSQGGKPQLCPAFLPGRREMEEGRWRRLMERFWLALVLPGLGVGVLVAAQVDFDALIAGLGIPVFWLGVAGAALCLAMWGFSRTSHAHAESCPYLRSNMTSTTRVIKDTNFVTSWVVVGFLSYELAVHILGSGIENWLSVWAPFVPLVAIAIGFIPGCGPQIVVTSLYVTGVVPLSAQLGNSIANDGDALFPALALAPRAALLATVYSAIPAFILAYSYYFLFE
;
A
#
# COMPACT_ATOMS: atom_id res chain seq x y z
N MET A 1 41.70 -11.11 29.81
CA MET A 1 40.67 -11.54 28.84
C MET A 1 40.53 -10.45 27.81
N THR A 2 41.16 -10.66 26.66
CA THR A 2 41.53 -9.65 25.65
C THR A 2 40.35 -9.28 24.75
N GLU A 3 40.36 -8.06 24.18
CA GLU A 3 39.34 -7.57 23.22
C GLU A 3 39.02 -8.56 22.09
N LEU A 4 40.00 -9.40 21.71
CA LEU A 4 39.84 -10.50 20.75
C LEU A 4 38.79 -11.54 21.19
N ALA A 5 38.67 -11.85 22.49
CA ALA A 5 37.65 -12.77 23.00
C ALA A 5 36.25 -12.14 22.99
N LEU A 6 36.15 -10.83 23.19
CA LEU A 6 34.91 -10.06 23.09
C LEU A 6 34.46 -9.90 21.62
N LEU A 7 35.39 -9.67 20.70
CA LEU A 7 35.14 -9.61 19.26
C LEU A 7 34.78 -10.98 18.69
N ALA A 8 35.50 -12.03 19.07
CA ALA A 8 35.21 -13.41 18.68
C ALA A 8 33.87 -13.88 19.27
N GLY A 9 33.58 -13.56 20.53
CA GLY A 9 32.29 -13.85 21.17
C GLY A 9 31.12 -13.13 20.47
N ARG A 10 31.31 -11.88 20.03
CA ARG A 10 30.30 -11.15 19.24
C ARG A 10 30.15 -11.71 17.82
N GLN A 11 31.22 -12.13 17.16
CA GLN A 11 31.14 -12.79 15.85
C GLN A 11 30.47 -14.18 15.92
N ILE A 12 30.72 -14.94 16.99
CA ILE A 12 30.11 -16.25 17.19
C ILE A 12 28.62 -16.10 17.54
N ALA A 13 28.25 -15.12 18.38
CA ALA A 13 26.84 -14.78 18.61
C ALA A 13 26.13 -14.30 17.34
N GLN A 14 26.81 -13.51 16.49
CA GLN A 14 26.26 -13.03 15.21
C GLN A 14 26.12 -14.13 14.15
N THR A 15 26.97 -15.14 14.15
CA THR A 15 26.85 -16.31 13.26
C THR A 15 25.79 -17.31 13.74
N ALA A 16 25.53 -17.37 15.05
CA ALA A 16 24.45 -18.17 15.62
C ALA A 16 23.06 -17.55 15.32
N ASP A 17 22.91 -16.22 15.42
CA ASP A 17 21.67 -15.50 15.08
C ASP A 17 21.33 -15.56 13.58
N PHE A 18 22.31 -15.89 12.73
CA PHE A 18 22.12 -16.01 11.28
C PHE A 18 21.45 -17.33 10.86
N ARG A 19 21.31 -18.31 11.77
CA ARG A 19 20.71 -19.62 11.48
C ARG A 19 19.23 -19.74 11.84
N VAL A 20 18.69 -18.81 12.63
CA VAL A 20 17.24 -18.75 12.82
C VAL A 20 16.65 -18.14 11.56
N ASN A 21 15.92 -18.96 10.79
CA ASN A 21 15.24 -18.54 9.56
C ASN A 21 14.20 -17.46 9.89
N ARG A 22 14.63 -16.19 9.94
CA ARG A 22 13.83 -15.00 10.26
C ARG A 22 12.66 -14.78 9.28
N ASN A 23 12.61 -15.57 8.21
CA ASN A 23 11.57 -15.56 7.17
C ASN A 23 10.65 -16.79 7.22
N ALA A 24 10.79 -17.70 8.20
CA ALA A 24 9.95 -18.91 8.29
C ALA A 24 8.45 -18.59 8.35
N TRP A 25 8.08 -17.48 9.01
CA TRP A 25 6.69 -17.02 9.08
C TRP A 25 6.11 -16.65 7.71
N ARG A 26 6.93 -16.21 6.74
CA ARG A 26 6.47 -15.93 5.36
C ARG A 26 6.07 -17.21 4.65
N LEU A 27 6.84 -18.28 4.85
CA LEU A 27 6.52 -19.59 4.31
C LEU A 27 5.28 -20.19 4.98
N LEU A 28 5.08 -19.94 6.28
CA LEU A 28 3.84 -20.29 6.97
C LEU A 28 2.63 -19.57 6.39
N LEU A 29 2.77 -18.30 5.98
CA LEU A 29 1.72 -17.55 5.30
C LEU A 29 1.36 -18.19 3.96
N LEU A 30 2.37 -18.52 3.13
CA LEU A 30 2.12 -19.22 1.85
C LEU A 30 1.44 -20.59 2.07
N LEU A 31 1.86 -21.32 3.09
CA LEU A 31 1.24 -22.58 3.47
C LEU A 31 -0.21 -22.37 3.93
N ALA A 32 -0.48 -21.36 4.75
CA ALA A 32 -1.82 -21.04 5.22
C ALA A 32 -2.77 -20.70 4.06
N LEU A 33 -2.30 -19.93 3.07
CA LEU A 33 -3.07 -19.64 1.84
C LEU A 33 -3.38 -20.92 1.06
N ALA A 34 -2.38 -21.80 0.88
CA ALA A 34 -2.56 -23.07 0.18
C ALA A 34 -3.52 -24.00 0.92
N VAL A 35 -3.41 -24.07 2.24
CA VAL A 35 -4.32 -24.86 3.08
C VAL A 35 -5.74 -24.32 2.98
N LEU A 36 -5.93 -23.01 3.14
CA LEU A 36 -7.24 -22.36 3.04
C LEU A 36 -7.90 -22.63 1.68
N ALA A 37 -7.15 -22.47 0.59
CA ALA A 37 -7.63 -22.77 -0.76
C ALA A 37 -7.95 -24.26 -0.97
N SER A 38 -7.37 -25.16 -0.18
CA SER A 38 -7.64 -26.61 -0.26
C SER A 38 -8.83 -27.08 0.59
N LEU A 39 -9.38 -26.23 1.48
CA LEU A 39 -10.47 -26.62 2.38
C LEU A 39 -11.80 -26.83 1.64
N SER A 40 -12.16 -25.93 0.72
CA SER A 40 -13.38 -26.02 -0.08
C SER A 40 -13.27 -25.22 -1.38
N GLY A 41 -14.20 -25.45 -2.32
CA GLY A 41 -14.28 -24.67 -3.56
C GLY A 41 -14.56 -23.19 -3.35
N ASP A 42 -15.36 -22.83 -2.34
CA ASP A 42 -15.67 -21.43 -2.02
C ASP A 42 -14.45 -20.69 -1.47
N TYR A 43 -13.72 -21.31 -0.54
CA TYR A 43 -12.48 -20.73 -0.02
C TYR A 43 -11.39 -20.62 -1.11
N ALA A 44 -11.32 -21.58 -2.03
CA ALA A 44 -10.42 -21.51 -3.19
C ALA A 44 -10.73 -20.29 -4.06
N HIS A 45 -12.03 -20.04 -4.34
CA HIS A 45 -12.46 -18.88 -5.10
C HIS A 45 -12.14 -17.58 -4.37
N ILE A 46 -12.43 -17.48 -3.07
CA ILE A 46 -12.12 -16.29 -2.25
C ILE A 46 -10.63 -15.97 -2.28
N VAL A 47 -9.76 -16.98 -2.08
CA VAL A 47 -8.30 -16.79 -2.16
C VAL A 47 -7.88 -16.32 -3.54
N ALA A 48 -8.40 -16.94 -4.60
CA ALA A 48 -8.05 -16.58 -5.97
C ALA A 48 -8.55 -15.17 -6.35
N THR A 49 -9.75 -14.77 -5.92
CA THR A 49 -10.26 -13.40 -6.10
C THR A 49 -9.39 -12.38 -5.37
N ALA A 50 -9.11 -12.58 -4.09
CA ALA A 50 -8.23 -11.69 -3.32
C ALA A 50 -6.83 -11.56 -3.96
N MET A 51 -6.29 -12.65 -4.49
CA MET A 51 -5.03 -12.63 -5.23
C MET A 51 -5.13 -11.87 -6.56
N SER A 52 -6.19 -12.08 -7.32
CA SER A 52 -6.41 -11.42 -8.60
C SER A 52 -6.55 -9.90 -8.43
N ASP A 53 -7.39 -9.48 -7.49
CA ASP A 53 -7.64 -8.07 -7.18
C ASP A 53 -6.40 -7.38 -6.64
N ALA A 54 -5.70 -8.01 -5.68
CA ALA A 54 -4.45 -7.46 -5.17
C ALA A 54 -3.41 -7.23 -6.28
N PHE A 55 -3.35 -8.11 -7.29
CA PHE A 55 -2.42 -7.93 -8.40
C PHE A 55 -2.86 -6.83 -9.37
N LEU A 56 -4.09 -6.93 -9.89
CA LEU A 56 -4.57 -6.07 -10.98
C LEU A 56 -4.97 -4.67 -10.52
N GLN A 57 -5.45 -4.52 -9.29
CA GLN A 57 -5.89 -3.23 -8.75
C GLN A 57 -4.78 -2.53 -7.97
N VAL A 58 -3.87 -3.28 -7.34
CA VAL A 58 -2.83 -2.69 -6.48
C VAL A 58 -1.42 -2.89 -7.04
N THR A 59 -0.96 -4.13 -7.24
CA THR A 59 0.43 -4.43 -7.60
C THR A 59 0.89 -3.75 -8.88
N VAL A 60 0.09 -3.77 -9.94
CA VAL A 60 0.48 -3.21 -11.24
C VAL A 60 0.62 -1.68 -11.17
N PHE A 61 -0.27 -1.00 -10.44
CA PHE A 61 -0.23 0.45 -10.27
C PHE A 61 0.90 0.87 -9.33
N VAL A 62 1.06 0.21 -8.17
CA VAL A 62 2.18 0.45 -7.25
C VAL A 62 3.52 0.22 -7.95
N GLY A 63 3.62 -0.88 -8.72
CA GLY A 63 4.80 -1.19 -9.51
C GLY A 63 5.10 -0.11 -10.55
N ALA A 64 4.08 0.38 -11.25
CA ALA A 64 4.21 1.48 -12.21
C ALA A 64 4.63 2.80 -11.54
N THR A 65 4.02 3.18 -10.43
CA THR A 65 4.36 4.42 -9.70
C THR A 65 5.78 4.37 -9.15
N LEU A 66 6.19 3.25 -8.56
CA LEU A 66 7.57 3.07 -8.07
C LEU A 66 8.58 3.04 -9.21
N ALA A 67 8.24 2.42 -10.34
CA ALA A 67 9.08 2.45 -11.53
C ALA A 67 9.27 3.88 -12.07
N ALA A 68 8.18 4.66 -12.14
CA ALA A 68 8.23 6.06 -12.57
C ALA A 68 9.10 6.90 -11.61
N VAL A 69 8.91 6.72 -10.30
CA VAL A 69 9.70 7.37 -9.26
C VAL A 69 11.19 7.02 -9.36
N TYR A 70 11.54 5.74 -9.45
CA TYR A 70 12.95 5.34 -9.54
C TYR A 70 13.58 5.65 -10.91
N ALA A 71 12.78 5.78 -11.96
CA ALA A 71 13.24 6.32 -13.24
C ALA A 71 13.54 7.82 -13.12
N PHE A 72 12.68 8.58 -12.43
CA PHE A 72 12.90 10.00 -12.14
C PHE A 72 14.17 10.23 -11.30
N GLU A 73 14.35 9.49 -10.20
CA GLU A 73 15.59 9.54 -9.39
C GLU A 73 16.84 9.36 -10.24
N ARG A 74 16.81 8.38 -11.15
CA ARG A 74 17.93 8.07 -12.03
C ARG A 74 18.15 9.15 -13.10
N ALA A 75 17.08 9.69 -13.67
CA ALA A 75 17.16 10.70 -14.72
C ALA A 75 17.71 12.03 -14.20
N PHE A 76 17.34 12.42 -12.97
CA PHE A 76 17.75 13.68 -12.36
C PHE A 76 18.92 13.54 -11.37
N ALA A 77 19.40 12.32 -11.11
CA ALA A 77 20.42 12.01 -10.11
C ALA A 77 20.07 12.57 -8.70
N VAL A 78 18.78 12.49 -8.34
CA VAL A 78 18.22 12.93 -7.05
C VAL A 78 17.71 11.73 -6.27
N ASP A 79 17.85 11.73 -4.94
CA ASP A 79 17.15 10.79 -4.05
C ASP A 79 15.90 11.47 -3.48
N ILE A 80 14.72 10.86 -3.66
CA ILE A 80 13.46 11.46 -3.20
C ILE A 80 13.41 11.59 -1.67
N GLY A 81 14.04 10.66 -0.94
CA GLY A 81 14.15 10.73 0.50
C GLY A 81 14.94 11.97 0.94
N ASP A 82 16.07 12.25 0.28
CA ASP A 82 16.86 13.45 0.55
C ASP A 82 16.12 14.74 0.15
N LEU A 83 15.35 14.72 -0.95
CA LEU A 83 14.50 15.84 -1.35
C LEU A 83 13.40 16.11 -0.33
N LEU A 84 12.68 15.08 0.14
CA LEU A 84 11.66 15.18 1.18
C LEU A 84 12.24 15.72 2.49
N LYS A 85 13.43 15.23 2.87
CA LYS A 85 14.15 15.66 4.06
C LYS A 85 14.62 17.11 3.96
N ALA A 86 15.10 17.55 2.79
CA ALA A 86 15.46 18.94 2.55
C ALA A 86 14.23 19.86 2.52
N ALA A 87 13.11 19.36 1.98
CA ALA A 87 11.84 20.06 1.90
C ALA A 87 10.95 19.88 3.13
N ARG A 88 11.53 19.69 4.34
CA ARG A 88 10.81 19.35 5.58
C ARG A 88 9.59 20.23 5.89
N ARG A 89 9.63 21.52 5.50
CA ARG A 89 8.50 22.47 5.66
C ARG A 89 7.35 22.23 4.67
N TRP A 90 7.64 21.76 3.47
CA TRP A 90 6.67 21.50 2.38
C TRP A 90 6.33 20.02 2.23
N GLN A 91 6.93 19.18 3.05
CA GLN A 91 6.83 17.73 2.98
C GLN A 91 5.38 17.23 3.08
N SER A 92 4.54 17.83 3.94
CA SER A 92 3.11 17.48 4.02
C SER A 92 2.38 17.77 2.71
N LEU A 93 2.67 18.90 2.04
CA LEU A 93 2.04 19.20 0.75
C LEU A 93 2.41 18.17 -0.32
N PHE A 94 3.70 17.83 -0.43
CA PHE A 94 4.14 16.79 -1.37
C PHE A 94 3.54 15.42 -1.03
N ALA A 95 3.41 15.10 0.26
CA ALA A 95 2.76 13.87 0.71
C ALA A 95 1.27 13.84 0.30
N ALA A 96 0.52 14.93 0.51
CA ALA A 96 -0.87 15.03 0.05
C ALA A 96 -1.00 14.91 -1.48
N LEU A 97 -0.12 15.57 -2.25
CA LEU A 97 -0.13 15.49 -3.72
C LEU A 97 0.16 14.08 -4.22
N LEU A 98 1.09 13.36 -3.58
CA LEU A 98 1.32 11.95 -3.88
C LEU A 98 0.10 11.10 -3.51
N GLY A 99 -0.58 11.40 -2.40
CA GLY A 99 -1.77 10.69 -1.95
C GLY A 99 -2.96 10.83 -2.91
N ALA A 100 -3.08 11.98 -3.58
CA ALA A 100 -4.10 12.23 -4.58
C ALA A 100 -3.87 11.50 -5.92
N MET A 101 -2.71 10.86 -6.13
CA MET A 101 -2.56 9.99 -7.30
C MET A 101 -3.51 8.80 -7.13
N PRO A 102 -4.38 8.51 -8.12
CA PRO A 102 -5.34 7.42 -8.02
C PRO A 102 -4.63 6.07 -7.88
N GLY A 103 -5.27 5.15 -7.15
CA GLY A 103 -4.64 3.95 -6.62
C GLY A 103 -3.90 4.21 -5.29
N CYS A 104 -3.12 3.24 -4.81
CA CYS A 104 -2.41 3.35 -3.53
C CYS A 104 -0.89 3.63 -3.66
N GLY A 105 -0.38 3.75 -4.88
CA GLY A 105 1.07 3.87 -5.16
C GLY A 105 1.76 5.07 -4.48
N GLY A 106 1.15 6.25 -4.51
CA GLY A 106 1.71 7.45 -3.88
C GLY A 106 1.77 7.36 -2.35
N ALA A 107 0.72 6.80 -1.73
CA ALA A 107 0.69 6.54 -0.29
C ALA A 107 1.77 5.55 0.15
N ILE A 108 1.97 4.46 -0.62
CA ILE A 108 3.05 3.51 -0.39
C ILE A 108 4.43 4.18 -0.45
N ILE A 109 4.66 5.08 -1.41
CA ILE A 109 5.92 5.82 -1.50
C ILE A 109 6.13 6.63 -0.22
N VAL A 110 5.15 7.39 0.25
CA VAL A 110 5.30 8.21 1.45
C VAL A 110 5.52 7.35 2.70
N VAL A 111 4.78 6.24 2.85
CA VAL A 111 4.92 5.30 3.98
C VAL A 111 6.30 4.64 3.99
N THR A 112 6.80 4.21 2.83
CA THR A 112 8.15 3.63 2.73
C THR A 112 9.24 4.66 3.04
N GLN A 113 9.05 5.93 2.66
CA GLN A 113 9.99 6.99 3.05
C GLN A 113 9.88 7.36 4.53
N TYR A 114 8.70 7.23 5.14
CA TYR A 114 8.51 7.40 6.59
C TYR A 114 9.26 6.35 7.40
N THR A 115 9.21 5.08 6.97
CA THR A 115 9.91 3.98 7.67
C THR A 115 11.43 4.09 7.53
N ARG A 116 11.90 4.77 6.49
CA ARG A 116 13.30 5.14 6.29
C ARG A 116 13.72 6.39 7.09
N GLY A 117 12.79 7.07 7.75
CA GLY A 117 13.03 8.28 8.54
C GLY A 117 13.21 9.55 7.71
N TYR A 118 12.79 9.56 6.44
CA TYR A 118 12.81 10.75 5.59
C TYR A 118 11.53 11.61 5.72
N VAL A 119 10.43 10.98 6.10
CA VAL A 119 9.10 11.62 6.23
C VAL A 119 8.71 11.69 7.72
N THR A 120 8.06 12.78 8.09
CA THR A 120 7.47 13.07 9.42
C THR A 120 6.13 12.38 9.61
N PHE A 121 5.67 12.25 10.85
CA PHE A 121 4.35 11.70 11.12
C PHE A 121 3.23 12.54 10.48
N GLY A 122 3.34 13.88 10.47
CA GLY A 122 2.39 14.73 9.76
C GLY A 122 2.38 14.49 8.24
N GLY A 123 3.49 14.06 7.64
CA GLY A 123 3.53 13.60 6.25
C GLY A 123 2.69 12.33 6.02
N VAL A 124 2.74 11.37 6.95
CA VAL A 124 1.91 10.15 6.89
C VAL A 124 0.42 10.49 7.02
N VAL A 125 0.05 11.33 7.99
CA VAL A 125 -1.34 11.79 8.14
C VAL A 125 -1.81 12.51 6.87
N SER A 126 -0.95 13.36 6.30
CA SER A 126 -1.28 14.14 5.11
C SER A 126 -1.52 13.30 3.86
N VAL A 127 -0.73 12.23 3.66
CA VAL A 127 -0.92 11.37 2.48
C VAL A 127 -2.17 10.50 2.64
N LEU A 128 -2.40 9.92 3.83
CA LEU A 128 -3.52 9.03 4.06
C LEU A 128 -4.86 9.76 3.93
N ILE A 129 -4.97 10.97 4.47
CA ILE A 129 -6.16 11.82 4.27
C ILE A 129 -6.40 12.17 2.80
N ALA A 130 -5.34 12.35 2.01
CA ALA A 130 -5.45 12.73 0.61
C ALA A 130 -5.74 11.54 -0.31
N THR A 131 -5.66 10.31 0.19
CA THR A 131 -5.79 9.10 -0.61
C THR A 131 -7.23 8.63 -0.71
N MET A 132 -7.73 8.55 -1.94
CA MET A 132 -9.07 8.02 -2.25
C MET A 132 -9.01 6.59 -2.82
N GLY A 133 -7.82 6.00 -2.95
CA GLY A 133 -7.62 4.64 -3.44
C GLY A 133 -8.23 4.39 -4.83
N ASP A 134 -8.80 3.21 -5.01
CA ASP A 134 -9.41 2.81 -6.29
C ASP A 134 -10.80 3.41 -6.52
N ALA A 135 -11.46 3.87 -5.45
CA ALA A 135 -12.72 4.59 -5.55
C ALA A 135 -12.57 5.91 -6.33
N ALA A 136 -11.35 6.47 -6.38
CA ALA A 136 -11.03 7.61 -7.24
C ALA A 136 -11.29 7.31 -8.72
N PHE A 137 -10.97 6.12 -9.22
CA PHE A 137 -11.18 5.76 -10.62
C PHE A 137 -12.68 5.66 -10.96
N LEU A 138 -13.46 5.01 -10.09
CA LEU A 138 -14.91 4.93 -10.22
C LEU A 138 -15.53 6.33 -10.28
N LEU A 139 -15.17 7.19 -9.33
CA LEU A 139 -15.75 8.54 -9.27
C LEU A 139 -15.29 9.40 -10.45
N LEU A 140 -14.03 9.30 -10.88
CA LEU A 140 -13.53 10.03 -12.04
C LEU A 140 -14.21 9.59 -13.34
N ALA A 141 -14.56 8.32 -13.47
CA ALA A 141 -15.27 7.78 -14.62
C ALA A 141 -16.76 8.19 -14.65
N ARG A 142 -17.42 8.28 -13.50
CA ARG A 142 -18.87 8.56 -13.40
C ARG A 142 -19.20 10.03 -13.19
N GLU A 143 -18.49 10.71 -12.30
CA GLU A 143 -18.67 12.12 -11.95
C GLU A 143 -17.32 12.85 -11.85
N PRO A 144 -16.65 13.15 -12.98
CA PRO A 144 -15.29 13.68 -12.98
C PRO A 144 -15.13 15.00 -12.24
N MET A 145 -16.12 15.89 -12.32
CA MET A 145 -16.07 17.19 -11.62
C MET A 145 -16.13 17.01 -10.10
N THR A 146 -17.01 16.12 -9.62
CA THR A 146 -17.11 15.77 -8.21
C THR A 146 -15.82 15.09 -7.74
N ALA A 147 -15.26 14.18 -8.54
CA ALA A 147 -13.98 13.52 -8.23
C ALA A 147 -12.85 14.53 -8.02
N VAL A 148 -12.65 15.44 -8.97
CA VAL A 148 -11.62 16.48 -8.87
C VAL A 148 -11.87 17.41 -7.68
N ALA A 149 -13.12 17.74 -7.39
CA ALA A 149 -13.47 18.55 -6.22
C ALA A 149 -13.11 17.85 -4.91
N ILE A 150 -13.54 16.59 -4.73
CA ILE A 150 -13.22 15.79 -3.53
C ILE A 150 -11.71 15.63 -3.40
N MET A 151 -10.99 15.24 -4.45
CA MET A 151 -9.54 15.09 -4.42
C MET A 151 -8.83 16.40 -4.05
N SER A 152 -9.27 17.53 -4.59
CA SER A 152 -8.69 18.84 -4.26
C SER A 152 -8.91 19.21 -2.81
N ILE A 153 -10.11 18.93 -2.28
CA ILE A 153 -10.43 19.12 -0.87
C ILE A 153 -9.58 18.19 0.00
N SER A 154 -9.47 16.91 -0.32
CA SER A 154 -8.66 15.93 0.43
C SER A 154 -7.18 16.30 0.43
N VAL A 155 -6.64 16.82 -0.68
CA VAL A 155 -5.27 17.36 -0.72
C VAL A 155 -5.11 18.55 0.23
N LEU A 156 -6.04 19.50 0.20
CA LEU A 156 -5.99 20.68 1.05
C LEU A 156 -6.09 20.30 2.54
N ILE A 157 -7.07 19.47 2.88
CA ILE A 157 -7.32 19.02 4.25
C ILE A 157 -6.17 18.15 4.75
N GLY A 158 -5.63 17.26 3.92
CA GLY A 158 -4.46 16.46 4.23
C GLY A 158 -3.25 17.34 4.51
N TRP A 159 -2.95 18.30 3.63
CA TRP A 159 -1.85 19.24 3.80
C TRP A 159 -1.98 20.03 5.12
N VAL A 160 -3.15 20.63 5.37
CA VAL A 160 -3.42 21.40 6.59
C VAL A 160 -3.28 20.52 7.83
N SER A 161 -3.86 19.33 7.81
CA SER A 161 -3.80 18.38 8.94
C SER A 161 -2.37 17.95 9.23
N GLY A 162 -1.59 17.62 8.20
CA GLY A 162 -0.17 17.27 8.35
C GLY A 162 0.67 18.39 8.97
N VAL A 163 0.44 19.64 8.52
CA VAL A 163 1.12 20.82 9.10
C VAL A 163 0.71 21.05 10.55
N ILE A 164 -0.56 20.85 10.90
CA ILE A 164 -1.04 20.96 12.29
C ILE A 164 -0.37 19.89 13.15
N VAL A 165 -0.35 18.64 12.71
CA VAL A 165 0.26 17.52 13.43
C VAL A 165 1.74 17.78 13.70
N ASP A 166 2.50 18.19 12.67
CA ASP A 166 3.93 18.48 12.80
C ASP A 166 4.21 19.69 13.71
N LYS A 167 3.31 20.68 13.76
CA LYS A 167 3.41 21.83 14.68
C LYS A 167 3.10 21.46 16.13
N VAL A 168 2.10 20.60 16.36
CA VAL A 168 1.65 20.24 17.71
C VAL A 168 2.61 19.26 18.38
N HIS A 169 3.09 18.24 17.64
CA HIS A 169 3.91 17.18 18.22
C HIS A 169 5.41 17.35 17.96
N GLY A 170 5.77 18.27 17.07
CA GLY A 170 7.13 18.39 16.56
C GLY A 170 7.43 17.37 15.47
N GLN A 171 8.44 17.68 14.66
CA GLN A 171 8.76 16.92 13.45
C GLN A 171 9.49 15.60 13.70
N ASP A 172 9.88 15.33 14.95
CA ASP A 172 10.53 14.07 15.36
C ASP A 172 9.54 13.10 16.03
N PHE A 173 8.27 13.49 16.16
CA PHE A 173 7.25 12.65 16.75
C PHE A 173 7.06 11.36 15.94
N MET A 174 7.15 10.22 16.64
CA MET A 174 7.11 8.87 16.07
C MET A 174 8.14 8.58 14.96
N SER A 175 9.17 9.42 14.83
CA SER A 175 10.24 9.23 13.85
C SER A 175 10.87 7.84 13.97
N GLN A 176 10.96 7.15 12.84
CA GLN A 176 11.65 5.86 12.72
C GLN A 176 13.17 6.02 12.54
N GLY A 177 13.66 7.27 12.50
CA GLY A 177 15.08 7.60 12.33
C GLY A 177 15.89 7.34 13.60
N GLY A 178 16.22 6.09 13.89
CA GLY A 178 16.88 5.76 15.15
C GLY A 178 17.50 4.37 15.23
N LYS A 179 18.40 4.02 14.30
CA LYS A 179 19.66 3.25 14.49
C LYS A 179 20.17 2.81 13.10
N PRO A 180 21.37 3.24 12.68
CA PRO A 180 22.02 2.62 11.53
C PRO A 180 22.19 1.13 11.85
N GLN A 181 21.48 0.25 11.15
CA GLN A 181 21.87 -1.15 11.17
C GLN A 181 23.26 -1.19 10.56
N LEU A 182 24.27 -1.55 11.36
CA LEU A 182 25.59 -1.88 10.84
C LEU A 182 25.38 -2.89 9.72
N CYS A 183 25.61 -2.50 8.47
CA CYS A 183 25.72 -3.46 7.38
C CYS A 183 26.97 -4.30 7.69
N PRO A 184 26.84 -5.59 8.03
CA PRO A 184 28.04 -6.42 8.11
C PRO A 184 28.72 -6.39 6.75
N ALA A 185 30.04 -6.18 6.72
CA ALA A 185 30.83 -6.22 5.51
C ALA A 185 30.58 -7.57 4.80
N PHE A 186 29.92 -7.52 3.65
CA PHE A 186 29.53 -8.70 2.90
C PHE A 186 30.75 -9.21 2.13
N LEU A 187 31.18 -10.46 2.37
CA LEU A 187 32.18 -11.15 1.55
C LEU A 187 31.44 -11.92 0.44
N PRO A 188 31.56 -11.54 -0.84
CA PRO A 188 30.87 -12.23 -1.92
C PRO A 188 31.41 -13.66 -2.08
N GLY A 189 30.50 -14.66 -2.01
CA GLY A 189 30.83 -16.08 -2.17
C GLY A 189 30.32 -16.65 -3.51
N ARG A 190 30.87 -17.80 -3.95
CA ARG A 190 30.57 -18.48 -5.23
C ARG A 190 29.06 -18.68 -5.57
N ARG A 191 28.15 -18.59 -4.59
CA ARG A 191 26.68 -18.67 -4.79
C ARG A 191 26.08 -17.44 -5.49
N GLU A 192 26.74 -16.29 -5.52
CA GLU A 192 26.23 -15.06 -6.16
C GLU A 192 26.04 -15.20 -7.69
N MET A 193 26.86 -16.04 -8.34
CA MET A 193 26.81 -16.23 -9.80
C MET A 193 25.56 -16.99 -10.26
N GLU A 194 25.11 -17.99 -9.50
CA GLU A 194 23.86 -18.72 -9.75
C GLU A 194 22.62 -17.89 -9.40
N GLU A 195 22.69 -17.14 -8.29
CA GLU A 195 21.64 -16.20 -7.87
C GLU A 195 21.41 -15.11 -8.93
N GLY A 196 22.44 -14.68 -9.66
CA GLY A 196 22.31 -13.71 -10.75
C GLY A 196 21.46 -14.20 -11.93
N ARG A 197 21.48 -15.50 -12.25
CA ARG A 197 20.73 -16.06 -13.39
C ARG A 197 19.26 -16.28 -13.04
N TRP A 198 19.00 -16.89 -11.88
CA TRP A 198 17.65 -17.07 -11.37
C TRP A 198 16.96 -15.73 -11.15
N ARG A 199 17.66 -14.75 -10.57
CA ARG A 199 17.13 -13.38 -10.39
C ARG A 199 16.71 -12.76 -11.71
N ARG A 200 17.56 -12.77 -12.74
CA ARG A 200 17.22 -12.23 -14.06
C ARG A 200 16.04 -12.94 -14.71
N LEU A 201 15.90 -14.25 -14.49
CA LEU A 201 14.76 -15.02 -14.98
C LEU A 201 13.46 -14.57 -14.29
N MET A 202 13.46 -14.50 -12.96
CA MET A 202 12.30 -14.04 -12.19
C MET A 202 11.94 -12.58 -12.50
N GLU A 203 12.93 -11.71 -12.69
CA GLU A 203 12.72 -10.31 -13.14
C GLU A 203 11.99 -10.27 -14.49
N ARG A 204 12.36 -11.12 -15.45
CA ARG A 204 11.68 -11.19 -16.75
C ARG A 204 10.25 -11.71 -16.64
N PHE A 205 10.02 -12.75 -15.85
CA PHE A 205 8.66 -13.27 -15.59
C PHE A 205 7.78 -12.22 -14.93
N TRP A 206 8.32 -11.51 -13.94
CA TRP A 206 7.61 -10.44 -13.25
C TRP A 206 7.22 -9.33 -14.22
N LEU A 207 8.15 -8.88 -15.07
CA LEU A 207 7.86 -7.87 -16.11
C LEU A 207 6.83 -8.39 -17.13
N ALA A 208 6.92 -9.66 -17.51
CA ALA A 208 5.99 -10.28 -18.45
C ALA A 208 4.55 -10.37 -17.90
N LEU A 209 4.35 -10.32 -16.58
CA LEU A 209 3.02 -10.27 -15.96
C LEU A 209 2.58 -8.84 -15.65
N VAL A 210 3.47 -8.00 -15.12
CA VAL A 210 3.13 -6.64 -14.69
C VAL A 210 2.89 -5.70 -15.87
N LEU A 211 3.65 -5.79 -16.97
CA LEU A 211 3.43 -4.92 -18.13
C LEU A 211 2.05 -5.13 -18.78
N PRO A 212 1.62 -6.36 -19.14
CA PRO A 212 0.26 -6.56 -19.63
C PRO A 212 -0.76 -6.31 -18.52
N GLY A 213 -0.47 -6.71 -17.27
CA GLY A 213 -1.33 -6.45 -16.12
C GLY A 213 -1.62 -4.96 -15.90
N LEU A 214 -0.65 -4.07 -16.16
CA LEU A 214 -0.85 -2.63 -16.11
C LEU A 214 -1.83 -2.16 -17.18
N GLY A 215 -1.72 -2.67 -18.41
CA GLY A 215 -2.67 -2.38 -19.48
C GLY A 215 -4.09 -2.82 -19.10
N VAL A 216 -4.23 -4.03 -18.56
CA VAL A 216 -5.51 -4.55 -18.07
C VAL A 216 -6.04 -3.75 -16.90
N GLY A 217 -5.21 -3.46 -15.90
CA GLY A 217 -5.58 -2.67 -14.72
C GLY A 217 -6.09 -1.29 -15.08
N VAL A 218 -5.46 -0.61 -16.05
CA VAL A 218 -5.94 0.69 -16.56
C VAL A 218 -7.31 0.56 -17.23
N LEU A 219 -7.56 -0.51 -17.98
CA LEU A 219 -8.86 -0.74 -18.61
C LEU A 219 -9.95 -1.06 -17.58
N VAL A 220 -9.64 -1.87 -16.57
CA VAL A 220 -10.53 -2.15 -15.43
C VAL A 220 -10.86 -0.87 -14.67
N ALA A 221 -9.85 -0.05 -14.38
CA ALA A 221 -10.02 1.25 -13.74
C ALA A 221 -10.88 2.21 -14.58
N ALA A 222 -10.77 2.14 -15.91
CA ALA A 222 -11.62 2.89 -16.84
C ALA A 222 -13.05 2.30 -16.98
N GLN A 223 -13.41 1.28 -16.20
CA GLN A 223 -14.68 0.55 -16.28
C GLN A 223 -14.97 -0.05 -17.67
N VAL A 224 -13.92 -0.38 -18.42
CA VAL A 224 -14.05 -1.07 -19.71
C VAL A 224 -14.17 -2.57 -19.44
N ASP A 225 -15.22 -3.19 -19.97
CA ASP A 225 -15.38 -4.65 -19.93
C ASP A 225 -14.34 -5.32 -20.86
N PHE A 226 -13.15 -5.54 -20.30
CA PHE A 226 -12.04 -6.11 -21.03
C PHE A 226 -12.25 -7.59 -21.34
N ASP A 227 -12.98 -8.33 -20.50
CA ASP A 227 -13.30 -9.74 -20.72
C ASP A 227 -14.16 -9.92 -21.98
N ALA A 228 -15.12 -9.02 -22.22
CA ALA A 228 -15.88 -8.99 -23.47
C ALA A 228 -14.99 -8.71 -24.70
N LEU A 229 -13.97 -7.86 -24.54
CA LEU A 229 -13.07 -7.45 -25.62
C LEU A 229 -12.10 -8.56 -26.05
N ILE A 230 -11.71 -9.44 -25.12
CA ILE A 230 -10.78 -10.55 -25.36
C ILE A 230 -11.46 -11.93 -25.36
N ALA A 231 -12.79 -12.00 -25.39
CA ALA A 231 -13.54 -13.25 -25.35
C ALA A 231 -13.07 -14.28 -26.41
N GLY A 232 -12.52 -13.82 -27.55
CA GLY A 232 -11.95 -14.68 -28.60
C GLY A 232 -10.52 -15.20 -28.35
N LEU A 233 -9.77 -14.66 -27.39
CA LEU A 233 -8.40 -15.06 -27.04
C LEU A 233 -8.35 -16.16 -25.97
N GLY A 234 -9.45 -16.38 -25.24
CA GLY A 234 -9.59 -17.48 -24.27
C GLY A 234 -8.71 -17.39 -23.03
N ILE A 235 -8.04 -16.25 -22.78
CA ILE A 235 -7.25 -16.02 -21.56
C ILE A 235 -8.08 -15.13 -20.63
N PRO A 236 -8.70 -15.67 -19.56
CA PRO A 236 -9.46 -14.83 -18.64
C PRO A 236 -8.52 -13.97 -17.80
N VAL A 237 -8.85 -12.69 -17.67
CA VAL A 237 -8.11 -11.68 -16.88
C VAL A 237 -7.84 -12.16 -15.46
N PHE A 238 -8.82 -12.84 -14.88
CA PHE A 238 -8.77 -13.40 -13.56
C PHE A 238 -7.48 -14.21 -13.30
N TRP A 239 -7.10 -15.11 -14.21
CA TRP A 239 -5.93 -15.97 -14.03
C TRP A 239 -4.60 -15.23 -14.24
N LEU A 240 -4.58 -14.14 -15.00
CA LEU A 240 -3.42 -13.25 -15.09
C LEU A 240 -3.14 -12.63 -13.71
N GLY A 241 -4.18 -12.13 -13.04
CA GLY A 241 -4.09 -11.59 -11.68
C GLY A 241 -3.59 -12.62 -10.67
N VAL A 242 -4.21 -13.80 -10.64
CA VAL A 242 -3.80 -14.90 -9.75
C VAL A 242 -2.34 -15.30 -9.97
N ALA A 243 -1.92 -15.49 -11.23
CA ALA A 243 -0.54 -15.85 -11.55
C ALA A 243 0.46 -14.76 -11.14
N GLY A 244 0.09 -13.50 -11.35
CA GLY A 244 0.88 -12.33 -10.93
C GLY A 244 1.08 -12.25 -9.42
N ALA A 245 0.00 -12.35 -8.64
CA ALA A 245 0.06 -12.37 -7.18
C ALA A 245 0.83 -13.59 -6.66
N ALA A 246 0.60 -14.78 -7.23
CA ALA A 246 1.33 -16.00 -6.86
C ALA A 246 2.84 -15.84 -7.06
N LEU A 247 3.26 -15.23 -8.18
CA LEU A 247 4.67 -14.94 -8.43
C LEU A 247 5.22 -13.93 -7.41
N CYS A 248 4.50 -12.86 -7.10
CA CYS A 248 4.92 -11.86 -6.11
C CYS A 248 5.10 -12.47 -4.72
N LEU A 249 4.12 -13.27 -4.28
CA LEU A 249 4.12 -14.01 -3.01
C LEU A 249 5.27 -15.02 -2.95
N ALA A 250 5.51 -15.77 -4.02
CA ALA A 250 6.64 -16.70 -4.09
C ALA A 250 7.97 -15.96 -4.00
N MET A 251 8.15 -14.91 -4.81
CA MET A 251 9.37 -14.10 -4.80
C MET A 251 9.64 -13.44 -3.45
N TRP A 252 8.59 -13.01 -2.73
CA TRP A 252 8.70 -12.44 -1.39
C TRP A 252 8.93 -13.49 -0.30
N GLY A 253 8.21 -14.61 -0.34
CA GLY A 253 8.29 -15.67 0.65
C GLY A 253 9.62 -16.42 0.62
N PHE A 254 10.18 -16.64 -0.57
CA PHE A 254 11.49 -17.26 -0.76
C PHE A 254 12.66 -16.25 -0.75
N SER A 255 12.40 -14.96 -0.57
CA SER A 255 13.47 -13.97 -0.48
C SER A 255 14.30 -14.20 0.79
N ARG A 256 15.63 -14.25 0.65
CA ARG A 256 16.55 -14.40 1.80
C ARG A 256 16.72 -13.09 2.58
N THR A 257 16.66 -11.96 1.88
CA THR A 257 16.76 -10.63 2.50
C THR A 257 15.38 -10.15 2.92
N SER A 258 15.26 -9.73 4.17
CA SER A 258 14.05 -9.04 4.64
C SER A 258 13.99 -7.64 4.03
N HIS A 259 12.78 -7.18 3.68
CA HIS A 259 12.54 -5.85 3.12
C HIS A 259 13.15 -4.75 4.00
N ALA A 260 12.86 -4.76 5.30
CA ALA A 260 13.44 -3.85 6.28
C ALA A 260 14.99 -3.83 6.30
N HIS A 261 15.64 -4.97 6.06
CA HIS A 261 17.11 -5.04 6.04
C HIS A 261 17.68 -4.54 4.70
N ALA A 262 17.00 -4.82 3.59
CA ALA A 262 17.41 -4.35 2.26
C ALA A 262 17.29 -2.82 2.12
N GLU A 263 16.29 -2.21 2.76
CA GLU A 263 16.11 -0.75 2.77
C GLU A 263 17.05 -0.04 3.74
N SER A 264 17.32 -0.63 4.91
CA SER A 264 18.17 -0.01 5.94
C SER A 264 19.66 0.01 5.58
N CYS A 265 20.11 -0.77 4.58
CA CYS A 265 21.52 -0.91 4.24
C CYS A 265 21.88 -0.16 2.95
N PRO A 266 22.59 0.99 3.03
CA PRO A 266 22.94 1.81 1.85
C PRO A 266 23.74 1.05 0.78
N TYR A 267 24.64 0.15 1.18
CA TYR A 267 25.45 -0.66 0.27
C TYR A 267 24.62 -1.62 -0.59
N LEU A 268 23.64 -2.30 0.02
CA LEU A 268 22.72 -3.17 -0.72
C LEU A 268 21.85 -2.34 -1.67
N ARG A 269 21.41 -1.15 -1.25
CA ARG A 269 20.60 -0.24 -2.07
C ARG A 269 21.35 0.27 -3.28
N SER A 270 22.60 0.72 -3.12
CA SER A 270 23.42 1.27 -4.22
C SER A 270 23.77 0.22 -5.28
N ASN A 271 23.86 -1.05 -4.90
CA ASN A 271 24.17 -2.15 -5.82
C ASN A 271 22.93 -2.79 -6.50
N MET A 272 21.71 -2.36 -6.17
CA MET A 272 20.50 -2.85 -6.81
C MET A 272 20.14 -2.03 -8.06
N THR A 273 19.71 -2.72 -9.11
CA THR A 273 19.10 -2.03 -10.25
C THR A 273 17.77 -1.42 -9.84
N SER A 274 17.31 -0.37 -10.56
CA SER A 274 15.98 0.22 -10.30
C SER A 274 14.87 -0.82 -10.38
N THR A 275 14.91 -1.74 -11.34
CA THR A 275 13.93 -2.83 -11.49
C THR A 275 13.91 -3.75 -10.28
N THR A 276 15.08 -4.17 -9.78
CA THR A 276 15.16 -5.00 -8.57
C THR A 276 14.57 -4.29 -7.35
N ARG A 277 14.73 -2.96 -7.24
CA ARG A 277 14.10 -2.15 -6.19
C ARG A 277 12.58 -2.15 -6.31
N VAL A 278 12.04 -1.84 -7.50
CA VAL A 278 10.58 -1.89 -7.76
C VAL A 278 10.00 -3.23 -7.36
N ILE A 279 10.61 -4.34 -7.81
CA ILE A 279 10.13 -5.69 -7.53
C ILE A 279 10.10 -5.99 -6.03
N LYS A 280 11.15 -5.64 -5.29
CA LYS A 280 11.22 -5.91 -3.85
C LYS A 280 10.13 -5.15 -3.07
N ASP A 281 9.96 -3.87 -3.37
CA ASP A 281 8.98 -3.01 -2.69
C ASP A 281 7.55 -3.43 -3.07
N THR A 282 7.32 -3.68 -4.35
CA THR A 282 6.01 -4.08 -4.88
C THR A 282 5.60 -5.47 -4.36
N ASN A 283 6.50 -6.44 -4.33
CA ASN A 283 6.18 -7.79 -3.80
C ASN A 283 5.94 -7.77 -2.30
N PHE A 284 6.63 -6.88 -1.55
CA PHE A 284 6.36 -6.68 -0.13
C PHE A 284 4.95 -6.13 0.08
N VAL A 285 4.58 -5.08 -0.66
CA VAL A 285 3.24 -4.48 -0.62
C VAL A 285 2.17 -5.51 -1.00
N THR A 286 2.36 -6.20 -2.12
CA THR A 286 1.43 -7.22 -2.63
C THR A 286 1.13 -8.29 -1.61
N SER A 287 2.15 -8.77 -0.89
CA SER A 287 1.97 -9.80 0.13
C SER A 287 1.03 -9.38 1.26
N TRP A 288 1.12 -8.11 1.69
CA TRP A 288 0.25 -7.58 2.75
C TRP A 288 -1.13 -7.20 2.24
N VAL A 289 -1.24 -6.72 1.00
CA VAL A 289 -2.52 -6.43 0.37
C VAL A 289 -3.32 -7.71 0.15
N VAL A 290 -2.69 -8.81 -0.30
CA VAL A 290 -3.36 -10.12 -0.40
C VAL A 290 -3.92 -10.57 0.95
N VAL A 291 -3.14 -10.42 2.03
CA VAL A 291 -3.62 -10.74 3.38
C VAL A 291 -4.80 -9.84 3.77
N GLY A 292 -4.71 -8.55 3.48
CA GLY A 292 -5.76 -7.56 3.73
C GLY A 292 -7.07 -7.93 3.02
N PHE A 293 -7.02 -8.09 1.70
CA PHE A 293 -8.17 -8.44 0.88
C PHE A 293 -8.76 -9.79 1.29
N LEU A 294 -7.91 -10.80 1.50
CA LEU A 294 -8.38 -12.11 1.97
C LEU A 294 -9.07 -12.00 3.34
N SER A 295 -8.51 -11.22 4.26
CA SER A 295 -9.11 -11.03 5.58
C SER A 295 -10.47 -10.34 5.51
N TYR A 296 -10.61 -9.35 4.61
CA TYR A 296 -11.87 -8.65 4.36
C TYR A 296 -12.90 -9.57 3.72
N GLU A 297 -12.56 -10.25 2.62
CA GLU A 297 -13.45 -11.17 1.91
C GLU A 297 -13.90 -12.32 2.81
N LEU A 298 -12.99 -12.87 3.61
CA LEU A 298 -13.33 -13.92 4.57
C LEU A 298 -14.24 -13.40 5.68
N ALA A 299 -14.02 -12.18 6.18
CA ALA A 299 -14.89 -11.55 7.16
C ALA A 299 -16.30 -11.34 6.58
N VAL A 300 -16.42 -10.85 5.35
CA VAL A 300 -17.71 -10.69 4.66
C VAL A 300 -18.39 -12.05 4.43
N HIS A 301 -17.64 -13.07 4.04
CA HIS A 301 -18.16 -14.42 3.85
C HIS A 301 -18.71 -15.04 5.14
N ILE A 302 -18.03 -14.82 6.28
CA ILE A 302 -18.43 -15.39 7.58
C ILE A 302 -19.54 -14.56 8.26
N LEU A 303 -19.45 -13.23 8.20
CA LEU A 303 -20.35 -12.31 8.93
C LEU A 303 -21.58 -11.89 8.11
N GLY A 304 -21.54 -12.07 6.78
CA GLY A 304 -22.56 -11.59 5.83
C GLY A 304 -22.35 -10.13 5.41
N SER A 305 -22.66 -9.82 4.14
CA SER A 305 -22.52 -8.48 3.55
C SER A 305 -23.63 -7.52 4.02
N GLY A 306 -23.34 -6.75 5.06
CA GLY A 306 -24.30 -5.82 5.68
C GLY A 306 -24.03 -4.32 5.50
N ILE A 307 -22.94 -3.92 4.84
CA ILE A 307 -22.50 -2.50 4.85
C ILE A 307 -23.57 -1.55 4.27
N GLU A 308 -24.29 -1.96 3.23
CA GLU A 308 -25.38 -1.17 2.65
C GLU A 308 -26.50 -0.89 3.67
N ASN A 309 -26.83 -1.88 4.50
CA ASN A 309 -27.83 -1.73 5.56
C ASN A 309 -27.33 -0.85 6.72
N TRP A 310 -26.04 -0.59 6.83
CA TRP A 310 -25.52 0.31 7.87
C TRP A 310 -25.80 1.77 7.52
N LEU A 311 -25.93 2.08 6.22
CA LEU A 311 -26.18 3.42 5.72
C LEU A 311 -27.67 3.76 5.62
N SER A 312 -28.57 2.79 5.77
CA SER A 312 -30.02 3.01 5.90
C SER A 312 -30.43 3.46 7.31
N VAL A 313 -29.66 4.39 7.88
CA VAL A 313 -29.92 5.03 9.17
C VAL A 313 -30.57 6.41 8.98
N TRP A 314 -30.99 7.03 10.08
CA TRP A 314 -31.52 8.40 10.05
C TRP A 314 -30.49 9.37 9.43
N ALA A 315 -30.95 10.27 8.55
CA ALA A 315 -30.08 11.07 7.66
C ALA A 315 -28.89 11.76 8.36
N PRO A 316 -29.03 12.38 9.55
CA PRO A 316 -27.90 13.00 10.26
C PRO A 316 -26.80 12.03 10.74
N PHE A 317 -27.07 10.73 10.79
CA PHE A 317 -26.08 9.71 11.14
C PHE A 317 -25.38 9.11 9.92
N VAL A 318 -25.87 9.34 8.70
CA VAL A 318 -25.28 8.78 7.48
C VAL A 318 -23.82 9.23 7.30
N PRO A 319 -23.45 10.52 7.50
CA PRO A 319 -22.05 10.93 7.43
C PRO A 319 -21.15 10.24 8.46
N LEU A 320 -21.65 10.05 9.70
CA LEU A 320 -20.91 9.37 10.75
C LEU A 320 -20.67 7.89 10.43
N VAL A 321 -21.68 7.19 9.92
CA VAL A 321 -21.53 5.79 9.50
C VAL A 321 -20.55 5.70 8.33
N ALA A 322 -20.63 6.61 7.36
CA ALA A 322 -19.71 6.64 6.22
C ALA A 322 -18.25 6.87 6.66
N ILE A 323 -18.01 7.74 7.65
CA ILE A 323 -16.69 7.91 8.29
C ILE A 323 -16.24 6.61 8.97
N ALA A 324 -17.12 5.95 9.73
CA ALA A 324 -16.80 4.70 10.40
C ALA A 324 -16.46 3.57 9.41
N ILE A 325 -17.16 3.50 8.28
CA ILE A 325 -16.83 2.60 7.16
C ILE A 325 -15.46 2.95 6.58
N GLY A 326 -15.09 4.23 6.52
CA GLY A 326 -13.79 4.69 6.04
C GLY A 326 -12.61 4.17 6.87
N PHE A 327 -12.80 3.91 8.16
CA PHE A 327 -11.76 3.30 9.00
C PHE A 327 -11.54 1.80 8.73
N ILE A 328 -12.41 1.16 7.96
CA ILE A 328 -12.21 -0.23 7.54
C ILE A 328 -11.18 -0.22 6.42
N PRO A 329 -9.99 -0.83 6.62
CA PRO A 329 -8.96 -0.82 5.61
C PRO A 329 -9.39 -1.58 4.35
N GLY A 330 -9.02 -1.04 3.20
CA GLY A 330 -9.29 -1.61 1.89
C GLY A 330 -10.13 -0.70 0.99
N CYS A 331 -10.00 -0.88 -0.32
CA CYS A 331 -10.80 -0.18 -1.31
C CYS A 331 -12.27 -0.62 -1.34
N GLY A 332 -12.58 -1.87 -0.95
CA GLY A 332 -13.95 -2.43 -0.99
C GLY A 332 -15.01 -1.60 -0.25
N PRO A 333 -14.85 -1.33 1.06
CA PRO A 333 -15.76 -0.46 1.80
C PRO A 333 -15.93 0.94 1.18
N GLN A 334 -14.85 1.50 0.63
CA GLN A 334 -14.85 2.80 -0.04
C GLN A 334 -15.65 2.80 -1.35
N ILE A 335 -15.46 1.75 -2.16
CA ILE A 335 -16.14 1.57 -3.45
C ILE A 335 -17.65 1.42 -3.22
N VAL A 336 -18.06 0.73 -2.16
CA VAL A 336 -19.49 0.60 -1.79
C VAL A 336 -20.09 1.98 -1.48
N VAL A 337 -19.47 2.78 -0.60
CA VAL A 337 -19.95 4.14 -0.27
C VAL A 337 -19.98 5.03 -1.52
N THR A 338 -18.93 4.97 -2.34
CA THR A 338 -18.84 5.76 -3.58
C THR A 338 -19.91 5.34 -4.59
N SER A 339 -20.19 4.04 -4.71
CA SER A 339 -21.25 3.52 -5.59
C SER A 339 -22.63 3.98 -5.13
N LEU A 340 -22.90 3.93 -3.82
CA LEU A 340 -24.14 4.44 -3.23
C LEU A 340 -24.28 5.96 -3.41
N TYR A 341 -23.17 6.70 -3.41
CA TYR A 341 -23.18 8.14 -3.71
C TYR A 341 -23.54 8.38 -5.18
N VAL A 342 -22.88 7.69 -6.11
CA VAL A 342 -23.12 7.82 -7.55
C VAL A 342 -24.55 7.42 -7.94
N THR A 343 -25.17 6.48 -7.22
CA THR A 343 -26.58 6.11 -7.44
C THR A 343 -27.57 7.02 -6.71
N GLY A 344 -27.10 8.02 -5.96
CA GLY A 344 -27.93 8.98 -5.23
C GLY A 344 -28.53 8.46 -3.93
N VAL A 345 -28.05 7.33 -3.41
CA VAL A 345 -28.52 6.73 -2.15
C VAL A 345 -27.92 7.44 -0.94
N VAL A 346 -26.63 7.79 -0.98
CA VAL A 346 -25.97 8.54 0.10
C VAL A 346 -25.57 9.95 -0.35
N PRO A 347 -25.62 10.94 0.56
CA PRO A 347 -25.27 12.32 0.26
C PRO A 347 -23.76 12.55 0.03
N LEU A 348 -23.42 13.72 -0.49
CA LEU A 348 -22.02 14.13 -0.72
C LEU A 348 -21.26 14.30 0.61
N SER A 349 -21.92 14.75 1.68
CA SER A 349 -21.33 14.82 3.02
C SER A 349 -20.79 13.46 3.49
N ALA A 350 -21.52 12.38 3.21
CA ALA A 350 -21.12 11.02 3.54
C ALA A 350 -19.92 10.57 2.70
N GLN A 351 -19.94 10.86 1.41
CA GLN A 351 -18.82 10.58 0.50
C GLN A 351 -17.56 11.36 0.91
N LEU A 352 -17.68 12.64 1.27
CA LEU A 352 -16.59 13.48 1.76
C LEU A 352 -15.99 12.90 3.04
N GLY A 353 -16.83 12.59 4.03
CA GLY A 353 -16.41 11.99 5.30
C GLY A 353 -15.68 10.66 5.09
N ASN A 354 -16.25 9.78 4.27
CA ASN A 354 -15.61 8.50 3.93
C ASN A 354 -14.29 8.70 3.20
N SER A 355 -14.22 9.61 2.21
CA SER A 355 -13.01 9.83 1.42
C SER A 355 -11.82 10.38 2.22
N ILE A 356 -12.07 11.15 3.29
CA ILE A 356 -11.04 11.71 4.18
C ILE A 356 -10.63 10.71 5.26
N ALA A 357 -11.58 9.90 5.74
CA ALA A 357 -11.34 8.90 6.78
C ALA A 357 -10.63 7.65 6.25
N ASN A 358 -10.68 7.41 4.94
CA ASN A 358 -10.17 6.19 4.32
C ASN A 358 -8.67 6.27 4.00
N ASP A 359 -7.91 5.31 4.51
CA ASP A 359 -6.46 5.22 4.32
C ASP A 359 -6.04 4.38 3.08
N GLY A 360 -7.03 3.82 2.37
CA GLY A 360 -6.88 2.93 1.20
C GLY A 360 -6.14 1.63 1.50
N ASP A 361 -5.74 0.93 0.44
CA ASP A 361 -4.97 -0.33 0.56
C ASP A 361 -3.54 -0.11 1.07
N ALA A 362 -3.08 1.15 1.07
CA ALA A 362 -1.79 1.53 1.62
C ALA A 362 -1.69 1.31 3.13
N LEU A 363 -2.83 1.22 3.84
CA LEU A 363 -2.84 0.95 5.26
C LEU A 363 -2.30 -0.44 5.60
N PHE A 364 -2.49 -1.47 4.76
CA PHE A 364 -2.01 -2.81 5.09
C PHE A 364 -0.48 -2.89 5.17
N PRO A 365 0.30 -2.42 4.17
CA PRO A 365 1.75 -2.36 4.31
C PRO A 365 2.21 -1.35 5.37
N ALA A 366 1.49 -0.24 5.56
CA ALA A 366 1.81 0.72 6.62
C ALA A 366 1.69 0.10 8.02
N LEU A 367 0.64 -0.69 8.26
CA LEU A 367 0.45 -1.43 9.51
C LEU A 367 1.55 -2.47 9.72
N ALA A 368 2.03 -3.10 8.64
CA ALA A 368 3.15 -4.03 8.70
C ALA A 368 4.51 -3.37 9.00
N LEU A 369 4.74 -2.16 8.48
CA LEU A 369 6.02 -1.46 8.63
C LEU A 369 6.09 -0.58 9.90
N ALA A 370 5.01 0.14 10.21
CA ALA A 370 4.95 1.11 11.30
C ALA A 370 3.55 1.13 11.95
N PRO A 371 3.15 0.07 12.67
CA PRO A 371 1.76 -0.13 13.12
C PRO A 371 1.23 0.99 14.00
N ARG A 372 2.05 1.51 14.92
CA ARG A 372 1.65 2.61 15.80
C ARG A 372 1.38 3.90 15.04
N ALA A 373 2.21 4.20 14.05
CA ALA A 373 2.04 5.38 13.22
C ALA A 373 0.81 5.23 12.31
N ALA A 374 0.63 4.07 11.68
CA ALA A 374 -0.53 3.78 10.86
C ALA A 374 -1.85 3.96 11.64
N LEU A 375 -2.00 3.27 12.78
CA LEU A 375 -3.22 3.34 13.61
C LEU A 375 -3.48 4.75 14.14
N LEU A 376 -2.44 5.46 14.59
CA LEU A 376 -2.62 6.83 15.05
C LEU A 376 -2.99 7.74 13.89
N ALA A 377 -2.41 7.58 12.70
CA ALA A 377 -2.76 8.40 11.54
C ALA A 377 -4.24 8.27 11.17
N THR A 378 -4.80 7.05 11.20
CA THR A 378 -6.25 6.80 11.03
C THR A 378 -7.10 7.53 12.09
N VAL A 379 -6.64 7.58 13.34
CA VAL A 379 -7.34 8.34 14.38
C VAL A 379 -7.24 9.86 14.13
N TYR A 380 -6.11 10.34 13.62
CA TYR A 380 -5.93 11.75 13.27
C TYR A 380 -6.77 12.17 12.04
N SER A 381 -7.03 11.27 11.08
CA SER A 381 -7.90 11.55 9.92
C SER A 381 -9.38 11.65 10.30
N ALA A 382 -9.80 10.99 11.39
CA ALA A 382 -11.17 11.04 11.91
C ALA A 382 -11.67 12.47 12.21
N ILE A 383 -10.80 13.31 12.78
CA ILE A 383 -11.15 14.67 13.21
C ILE A 383 -11.52 15.56 12.01
N PRO A 384 -10.65 15.76 11.01
CA PRO A 384 -11.00 16.56 9.84
C PRO A 384 -12.12 15.91 9.02
N ALA A 385 -12.22 14.58 8.96
CA ALA A 385 -13.32 13.89 8.30
C ALA A 385 -14.67 14.28 8.91
N PHE A 386 -14.78 14.19 10.24
CA PHE A 386 -16.00 14.56 10.97
C PHE A 386 -16.34 16.04 10.79
N ILE A 387 -15.36 16.93 10.95
CA ILE A 387 -15.57 18.38 10.80
C ILE A 387 -16.08 18.69 9.41
N LEU A 388 -15.43 18.19 8.36
CA LEU A 388 -15.80 18.53 6.99
C LEU A 388 -17.14 17.92 6.60
N ALA A 389 -17.35 16.64 6.89
CA ALA A 389 -18.58 15.94 6.53
C ALA A 389 -19.81 16.62 7.15
N TYR A 390 -19.77 16.90 8.46
CA TYR A 390 -20.89 17.55 9.14
C TYR A 390 -21.03 19.03 8.79
N SER A 391 -19.92 19.73 8.54
CA SER A 391 -20.00 21.12 8.05
C SER A 391 -20.68 21.17 6.68
N TYR A 392 -20.36 20.23 5.79
CA TYR A 392 -20.99 20.14 4.47
C TYR A 392 -22.48 19.78 4.61
N TYR A 393 -22.79 18.76 5.41
CA TYR A 393 -24.16 18.34 5.69
C TYR A 393 -25.02 19.53 6.13
N PHE A 394 -24.69 20.20 7.23
CA PHE A 394 -25.54 21.28 7.75
C PHE A 394 -25.63 22.54 6.87
N LEU A 395 -24.68 22.76 5.96
CA LEU A 395 -24.66 23.96 5.10
C LEU A 395 -25.35 23.74 3.75
N PHE A 396 -25.36 22.51 3.24
CA PHE A 396 -25.76 22.23 1.85
C PHE A 396 -26.80 21.12 1.69
N GLU A 397 -27.05 20.29 2.73
CA GLU A 397 -27.94 19.12 2.69
C GLU A 397 -28.98 19.18 3.82
#